data_AF-A0A4Y2JRN0-F1
#
_entry.id   AF-A0A4Y2JRN0-F1
#
_cell.length_a   1.000
_cell.length_b   1.000
_cell.length_c   1.000
_cell.angle_alpha   90.00
_cell.angle_beta   90.00
_cell.angle_gamma   90.00
#
_symmetry.space_group_name_H-M   'P 1'
#
loop_
_entity.id
_entity.type
_entity.pdbx_description
1 polymer ?
#
loop_
_entity_poly.entity_id
_entity_poly.type
_entity_poly.pdbx_seq_one_letter_code
_entity_poly.pdbx_strand_id
1 'polypeptide(L)'
;MERSKLLHFKSLKQYRIETNATIEANYFSIALKNMKDGFAARFEQFKTNKSTLAFIVNPLNTNTNEINIKPFGIDAGSLQMQLLDLKTKDFWSGKFTEVKSKLE
;
A
#
# COMPACT_ATOMS: atom_id res chain seq x y z
N MET A 1 -23.23 -21.26 27.06
CA MET A 1 -23.21 -21.12 25.59
C MET A 1 -22.30 -19.99 25.07
N GLU A 2 -22.04 -18.90 25.83
CA GLU A 2 -21.17 -17.80 25.36
C GLU A 2 -19.66 -17.94 25.60
N ARG A 3 -19.21 -18.79 26.54
CA ARG A 3 -17.77 -18.95 26.84
C ARG A 3 -16.97 -19.57 25.69
N SER A 4 -17.60 -20.41 24.85
CA SER A 4 -16.98 -20.99 23.65
C SER A 4 -16.74 -19.95 22.55
N LYS A 5 -17.57 -18.90 22.45
CA LYS A 5 -17.41 -17.82 21.44
C LYS A 5 -16.15 -16.97 21.66
N LEU A 6 -15.60 -16.95 22.87
CA LEU A 6 -14.42 -16.16 23.22
C LEU A 6 -13.14 -16.99 23.35
N LEU A 7 -13.17 -18.28 22.98
CA LEU A 7 -12.02 -19.18 23.11
C LEU A 7 -10.78 -18.64 22.36
N HIS A 8 -11.01 -18.00 21.21
CA HIS A 8 -9.95 -17.46 20.36
C HIS A 8 -9.51 -16.04 20.76
N PHE A 9 -10.23 -15.36 21.66
CA PHE A 9 -9.94 -13.99 22.08
C PHE A 9 -9.48 -13.96 23.54
N LYS A 10 -8.26 -14.45 23.80
CA LYS A 10 -7.70 -14.62 25.15
C LYS A 10 -7.83 -13.36 26.01
N SER A 11 -7.48 -12.19 25.47
CA SER A 11 -7.55 -10.91 26.19
C SER A 11 -9.00 -10.53 26.55
N LEU A 12 -9.95 -10.71 25.63
CA LEU A 12 -11.36 -10.38 25.87
C LEU A 12 -12.01 -11.35 26.86
N LYS A 13 -11.63 -12.64 26.79
CA LYS A 13 -12.03 -13.64 27.78
C LYS A 13 -11.51 -13.27 29.18
N GLN A 14 -10.25 -12.87 29.28
CA GLN A 14 -9.61 -12.47 30.54
C GLN A 14 -10.29 -11.23 31.14
N TYR A 15 -10.45 -10.18 30.33
CA TYR A 15 -11.14 -8.94 30.73
C TYR A 15 -12.52 -9.22 31.34
N ARG A 16 -13.34 -10.05 30.70
CA ARG A 16 -14.65 -10.44 31.24
C ARG A 16 -14.54 -11.15 32.58
N ILE A 17 -13.57 -12.06 32.74
CA ILE A 17 -13.39 -12.82 34.00
C ILE A 17 -12.96 -11.89 35.14
N GLU A 18 -12.02 -10.98 34.88
CA GLU A 18 -11.46 -10.07 35.88
C GLU A 18 -12.43 -8.96 36.31
N THR A 19 -13.22 -8.44 35.36
CA THR A 19 -14.09 -7.27 35.60
C THR A 19 -15.56 -7.62 35.78
N ASN A 20 -15.94 -8.87 35.53
CA ASN A 20 -17.34 -9.32 35.44
C ASN A 20 -18.19 -8.50 34.44
N ALA A 21 -17.56 -7.83 33.46
CA ALA A 21 -18.24 -6.98 32.49
C ALA A 21 -19.08 -7.79 31.50
N THR A 22 -20.24 -7.27 31.13
CA THR A 22 -21.05 -7.80 30.03
C THR A 22 -20.43 -7.41 28.68
N ILE A 23 -20.19 -8.39 27.80
CA ILE A 23 -19.71 -8.12 26.44
C ILE A 23 -20.91 -7.92 25.53
N GLU A 24 -21.11 -6.71 25.04
CA GLU A 24 -22.20 -6.39 24.11
C GLU A 24 -21.89 -6.93 22.70
N ALA A 25 -22.28 -8.16 22.44
CA ALA A 25 -22.00 -8.84 21.16
C ALA A 25 -22.54 -8.07 19.94
N ASN A 26 -23.66 -7.34 20.09
CA ASN A 26 -24.23 -6.53 19.00
C ASN A 26 -23.31 -5.36 18.62
N TYR A 27 -22.79 -4.63 19.61
CA TYR A 27 -21.82 -3.56 19.38
C TYR A 27 -20.58 -4.09 18.65
N PHE A 28 -19.99 -5.19 19.10
CA PHE A 28 -18.82 -5.79 18.44
C PHE A 28 -19.13 -6.25 17.02
N SER A 29 -20.30 -6.82 16.77
CA SER A 29 -20.72 -7.23 15.43
C SER A 29 -20.77 -6.04 14.46
N ILE A 30 -21.38 -4.93 14.90
CA ILE A 30 -21.46 -3.69 14.12
C ILE A 30 -20.06 -3.08 13.92
N ALA A 31 -19.27 -2.98 14.98
CA ALA A 31 -17.91 -2.44 14.91
C ALA A 31 -17.02 -3.25 13.97
N LEU A 32 -17.04 -4.57 14.06
CA LEU A 32 -16.28 -5.46 13.18
C LEU A 32 -16.74 -5.34 11.72
N LYS A 33 -18.05 -5.24 11.48
CA LYS A 33 -18.58 -5.00 10.13
C LYS A 33 -18.06 -3.67 9.57
N ASN A 34 -18.15 -2.59 10.33
CA ASN A 34 -17.68 -1.28 9.91
C ASN A 34 -16.16 -1.26 9.68
N MET A 35 -15.38 -1.93 10.53
CA MET A 35 -13.93 -2.09 10.34
C MET A 35 -13.62 -2.86 9.05
N LYS A 36 -14.32 -3.96 8.81
CA LYS A 36 -14.16 -4.77 7.59
C LYS A 36 -14.49 -3.96 6.34
N ASP A 37 -15.63 -3.28 6.34
CA ASP A 37 -16.11 -2.53 5.18
C ASP A 37 -15.22 -1.30 4.93
N GLY A 38 -14.80 -0.60 5.98
CA GLY A 38 -13.85 0.52 5.88
C GLY A 38 -12.45 0.09 5.42
N PHE A 39 -11.96 -1.05 5.91
CA PHE A 39 -10.70 -1.63 5.43
C PHE A 39 -10.81 -2.02 3.95
N ALA A 40 -11.88 -2.71 3.55
CA ALA A 40 -12.09 -3.12 2.16
C ALA A 40 -12.10 -1.90 1.22
N ALA A 41 -12.84 -0.84 1.57
CA ALA A 41 -12.88 0.38 0.77
C ALA A 41 -11.50 1.04 0.62
N ARG A 42 -10.73 1.15 1.71
CA ARG A 42 -9.37 1.69 1.69
C ARG A 42 -8.40 0.78 0.92
N PHE A 43 -8.56 -0.53 1.03
CA PHE A 43 -7.72 -1.50 0.32
C PHE A 43 -7.97 -1.47 -1.19
N GLU A 44 -9.22 -1.31 -1.63
CA GLU A 44 -9.55 -1.09 -3.04
C GLU A 44 -8.89 0.19 -3.58
N GLN A 45 -8.96 1.29 -2.82
CA GLN A 45 -8.24 2.52 -3.16
C GLN A 45 -6.73 2.30 -3.21
N PHE A 46 -6.16 1.59 -2.24
CA PHE A 46 -4.73 1.28 -2.20
C PHE A 46 -4.27 0.52 -3.46
N LYS A 47 -5.05 -0.47 -3.92
CA LYS A 47 -4.73 -1.24 -5.14
C LYS A 47 -4.60 -0.38 -6.39
N THR A 48 -5.30 0.76 -6.47
CA THR A 48 -5.16 1.71 -7.59
C THR A 48 -3.76 2.34 -7.68
N ASN A 49 -2.97 2.30 -6.61
CA ASN A 49 -1.60 2.82 -6.58
C ASN A 49 -0.55 1.78 -6.95
N LYS A 50 -0.95 0.61 -7.48
CA LYS A 50 -0.02 -0.48 -7.84
C LYS A 50 1.12 0.00 -8.74
N SER A 51 0.82 0.75 -9.79
CA SER A 51 1.83 1.26 -10.73
C SER A 51 2.73 2.31 -10.05
N THR A 52 2.20 3.14 -9.14
CA THR A 52 3.02 4.04 -8.32
C THR A 52 3.99 3.29 -7.41
N LEU A 53 3.55 2.19 -6.78
CA LEU A 53 4.43 1.35 -5.96
C LEU A 53 5.47 0.62 -6.80
N ALA A 54 5.09 0.12 -7.98
CA ALA A 54 6.02 -0.49 -8.93
C ALA A 54 7.10 0.52 -9.37
N PHE A 55 6.72 1.78 -9.57
CA PHE A 55 7.65 2.85 -9.94
C PHE A 55 8.71 3.09 -8.86
N ILE A 56 8.36 3.04 -7.58
CA ILE A 56 9.33 3.21 -6.47
C ILE A 56 10.40 2.10 -6.50
N VAL A 57 10.00 0.87 -6.85
CA VAL A 57 10.90 -0.29 -6.86
C VAL A 57 11.70 -0.38 -8.15
N ASN A 58 11.08 -0.03 -9.28
CA ASN A 58 11.65 -0.17 -10.60
C ASN A 58 11.21 0.99 -11.51
N PRO A 59 11.81 2.19 -11.33
CA PRO A 59 11.32 3.41 -11.97
C PRO A 59 11.48 3.39 -13.50
N LEU A 60 12.42 2.60 -14.02
CA LEU A 60 12.76 2.58 -15.45
C LEU A 60 11.84 1.71 -16.29
N ASN A 61 11.32 0.63 -15.70
CA ASN A 61 10.50 -0.35 -16.41
C ASN A 61 9.00 -0.18 -16.13
N THR A 62 8.62 0.75 -15.25
CA THR A 62 7.22 0.96 -14.89
C THR A 62 6.51 1.82 -15.94
N ASN A 63 5.26 1.48 -16.27
CA ASN A 63 4.42 2.30 -17.13
C ASN A 63 4.08 3.63 -16.42
N THR A 64 4.71 4.71 -16.86
CA THR A 64 4.56 6.04 -16.26
C THR A 64 3.16 6.64 -16.46
N ASN A 65 2.39 6.15 -17.44
CA ASN A 65 1.05 6.65 -17.74
C ASN A 65 0.00 6.25 -16.68
N GLU A 66 0.31 5.22 -15.90
CA GLU A 66 -0.59 4.66 -14.88
C GLU A 66 -0.20 5.08 -13.45
N ILE A 67 0.80 5.94 -13.29
CA ILE A 67 1.23 6.40 -11.96
C ILE A 67 0.16 7.35 -11.40
N ASN A 68 -0.44 6.95 -10.28
CA ASN A 68 -1.35 7.81 -9.53
C ASN A 68 -0.56 8.72 -8.59
N ILE A 69 -0.55 10.02 -8.91
CA ILE A 69 0.21 11.05 -8.18
C ILE A 69 -0.66 11.97 -7.33
N LYS A 70 -1.99 11.97 -7.57
CA LYS A 70 -2.94 12.82 -6.87
C LYS A 70 -2.86 12.70 -5.35
N PRO A 71 -2.74 11.48 -4.75
CA PRO A 71 -2.67 11.34 -3.30
C PRO A 71 -1.44 11.99 -2.65
N PHE A 72 -0.40 12.28 -3.44
CA PHE A 72 0.88 12.77 -2.94
C PHE A 72 1.08 14.28 -3.15
N GLY A 73 0.12 14.97 -3.78
CA GLY A 73 0.22 16.41 -4.05
C GLY A 73 1.34 16.77 -5.03
N ILE A 74 1.78 15.81 -5.86
CA ILE A 74 2.86 16.01 -6.83
C ILE A 74 2.30 16.68 -8.09
N ASP A 75 3.02 17.70 -8.58
CA ASP A 75 2.70 18.33 -9.86
C ASP A 75 3.03 17.39 -11.04
N ALA A 76 2.07 17.23 -11.95
CA ALA A 76 2.19 16.33 -13.09
C ALA A 76 3.29 16.76 -14.07
N GLY A 77 3.44 18.07 -14.31
CA GLY A 77 4.45 18.60 -15.22
C GLY A 77 5.86 18.38 -14.68
N SER A 78 6.09 18.68 -13.41
CA SER A 78 7.35 18.45 -12.71
C SER A 78 7.75 16.97 -12.75
N LEU A 79 6.81 16.06 -12.46
CA LEU A 79 7.10 14.63 -12.54
C LEU A 79 7.46 14.19 -13.97
N GLN A 80 6.74 14.66 -14.98
CA GLN A 80 7.05 14.32 -16.38
C GLN A 80 8.46 14.78 -16.78
N MET A 81 8.87 15.97 -16.36
CA MET A 81 10.22 16.49 -16.61
C MET A 81 11.29 15.64 -15.93
N GLN A 82 11.07 15.24 -14.66
CA GLN A 82 12.01 14.36 -13.95
C GLN A 82 12.07 12.96 -14.55
N LEU A 83 10.95 12.41 -15.02
CA LEU A 83 10.92 11.12 -15.71
C LEU A 83 11.69 11.15 -17.04
N LEU A 84 11.62 12.25 -17.78
CA LEU A 84 12.39 12.45 -19.00
C LEU A 84 13.89 12.48 -18.70
N ASP A 85 14.30 13.26 -17.69
CA ASP A 85 15.70 13.35 -17.25
C ASP A 85 16.24 11.99 -16.74
N LEU A 86 15.43 11.21 -16.04
CA LEU A 86 15.81 9.88 -15.61
C LEU A 86 16.08 8.95 -16.82
N LYS A 87 15.13 8.89 -17.77
CA LYS A 87 15.28 8.07 -18.98
C LYS A 87 16.50 8.44 -19.81
N THR A 88 16.80 9.74 -19.93
CA THR A 88 18.00 10.17 -20.67
C THR A 88 19.26 9.74 -19.93
N LYS A 89 19.34 9.91 -18.61
CA LYS A 89 20.49 9.45 -17.81
C LYS A 89 20.77 7.96 -17.96
N ASP A 90 19.75 7.12 -17.93
CA ASP A 90 19.95 5.67 -18.09
C ASP A 90 20.29 5.27 -19.52
N PHE A 91 19.70 5.94 -20.51
CA PHE A 91 20.10 5.76 -21.90
C PHE A 91 21.58 6.13 -22.10
N TRP A 92 22.03 7.23 -21.49
CA TRP A 92 23.42 7.64 -21.54
C TRP A 92 24.33 6.68 -20.78
N SER A 93 23.95 6.20 -19.60
CA SER A 93 24.74 5.23 -18.83
C SER A 93 24.93 3.92 -19.59
N GLY A 94 23.89 3.43 -20.26
CA GLY A 94 23.93 2.26 -21.13
C GLY A 94 24.88 2.45 -22.31
N LYS A 95 24.77 3.58 -23.01
CA LYS A 95 25.69 3.93 -24.11
C LYS A 95 27.14 4.01 -23.66
N PHE A 96 27.41 4.65 -22.52
CA PHE A 96 28.78 4.73 -21.98
C PHE A 96 29.33 3.35 -21.61
N THR A 97 28.50 2.47 -21.05
CA THR A 97 28.89 1.10 -20.73
C THR A 97 29.24 0.31 -21.99
N GLU A 98 28.42 0.41 -23.03
CA GLU A 98 28.66 -0.25 -24.33
C GLU A 98 29.92 0.29 -25.03
N VAL A 99 30.13 1.60 -25.03
CA VAL A 99 31.34 2.21 -25.60
C VAL A 99 32.57 1.73 -24.84
N LYS A 100 32.53 1.72 -23.50
CA LYS A 100 33.62 1.24 -22.67
C LYS A 100 33.97 -0.22 -23.00
N SER A 101 32.99 -1.10 -23.12
CA SER A 101 33.24 -2.53 -23.43
C SER A 101 33.82 -2.77 -24.83
N LYS A 102 33.66 -1.81 -25.75
CA LYS A 102 34.26 -1.87 -27.09
C LYS A 102 35.69 -1.34 -27.14
N LEU A 103 36.10 -0.57 -26.13
CA LEU A 103 37.44 0.01 -25.99
C LEU A 103 38.38 -0.88 -25.18
N GLU A 104 37.82 -1.71 -24.29
CA GLU A 104 38.52 -2.80 -23.58
C GLU A 104 38.72 -4.02 -24.50
#